data_AF-A0A651F470-F1
#
_entry.id   AF-A0A651F470-F1
#
_cell.length_a   1.000
_cell.length_b   1.000
_cell.length_c   1.000
_cell.angle_alpha   90.00
_cell.angle_beta   90.00
_cell.angle_gamma   90.00
#
_symmetry.space_group_name_H-M   'P 1'
#
loop_
_entity.id
_entity.type
_entity.pdbx_description
1 polymer ?
#
loop_
_entity_poly.entity_id
_entity_poly.type
_entity_poly.pdbx_seq_one_letter_code
_entity_poly.pdbx_strand_id
1 'polypeptide(L)'
;MPVTVKHSRSFEAVMGMDLALTSEEELLIISDEPFPADVLRVEYYADTQLMIMFFNDGREDSDGMLLDHEIPEEFIPHIGAAATIYVAYYNESGEAVNVYKVPLIQLGTF
;
A
#
# COMPACT_ATOMS: atom_id res chain seq x y z
N MET A 1 -9.46 7.14 -15.35
CA MET A 1 -8.30 8.05 -15.54
C MET A 1 -7.05 7.18 -15.65
N PRO A 2 -6.06 7.48 -16.50
CA PRO A 2 -4.89 6.63 -16.65
C PRO A 2 -3.93 6.80 -15.45
N VAL A 3 -3.63 5.70 -14.77
CA VAL A 3 -2.61 5.61 -13.71
C VAL A 3 -1.33 5.08 -14.36
N THR A 4 -0.18 5.69 -14.05
CA THR A 4 1.12 5.22 -14.54
C THR A 4 1.70 4.24 -13.55
N VAL A 5 1.85 2.98 -13.96
CA VAL A 5 2.36 1.85 -13.14
C VAL A 5 3.77 1.51 -13.61
N LYS A 6 4.72 1.30 -12.69
CA LYS A 6 6.11 0.91 -12.98
C LYS A 6 6.42 -0.45 -12.35
N HIS A 7 6.72 -1.46 -13.16
CA HIS A 7 6.99 -2.82 -12.67
C HIS A 7 8.48 -3.08 -12.39
N SER A 8 8.76 -3.83 -11.32
CA SER A 8 10.06 -4.42 -10.96
C SER A 8 9.85 -5.88 -10.54
N ARG A 9 10.73 -6.82 -10.88
CA ARG A 9 10.61 -8.26 -10.54
C ARG A 9 11.82 -8.78 -9.75
N SER A 10 11.57 -9.50 -8.65
CA SER A 10 12.09 -10.83 -8.24
C SER A 10 12.58 -10.96 -6.77
N PHE A 11 11.80 -11.58 -5.88
CA PHE A 11 12.05 -12.81 -5.06
C PHE A 11 10.88 -12.99 -4.05
N GLU A 12 10.61 -14.24 -3.61
CA GLU A 12 9.38 -14.73 -2.94
C GLU A 12 8.68 -13.73 -1.97
N ALA A 13 7.66 -13.03 -2.48
CA ALA A 13 6.70 -12.23 -1.73
C ALA A 13 5.26 -12.59 -2.15
N VAL A 14 4.30 -12.39 -1.24
CA VAL A 14 2.94 -12.99 -1.23
C VAL A 14 1.91 -12.22 -2.08
N MET A 15 2.24 -11.07 -2.65
CA MET A 15 1.35 -10.29 -3.53
C MET A 15 2.18 -9.18 -4.20
N GLY A 16 2.03 -8.96 -5.51
CA GLY A 16 2.71 -7.87 -6.20
C GLY A 16 2.03 -6.55 -5.88
N MET A 17 2.78 -5.60 -5.32
CA MET A 17 2.23 -4.29 -5.01
C MET A 17 3.03 -3.18 -5.69
N ASP A 18 2.34 -2.14 -6.11
CA ASP A 18 2.90 -0.95 -6.76
C ASP A 18 2.46 0.32 -6.01
N LEU A 19 3.30 1.35 -6.00
CA LEU A 19 2.98 2.65 -5.44
C LEU A 19 2.69 3.68 -6.53
N ALA A 20 1.66 4.47 -6.32
CA ALA A 20 1.26 5.57 -7.18
C ALA A 20 0.80 6.78 -6.37
N LEU A 21 0.68 7.91 -7.06
CA LEU A 21 -0.01 9.10 -6.56
C LEU A 21 -1.30 9.29 -7.34
N THR A 22 -2.36 9.69 -6.65
CA THR A 22 -3.60 10.14 -7.30
C THR A 22 -3.39 11.50 -7.97
N SER A 23 -4.38 11.97 -8.73
CA SER A 23 -4.37 13.34 -9.27
C SER A 23 -4.36 14.43 -8.20
N GLU A 24 -4.66 14.08 -6.95
CA GLU A 24 -4.66 14.98 -5.79
C GLU A 24 -3.39 14.80 -4.92
N GLU A 25 -2.36 14.11 -5.44
CA GLU A 25 -1.11 13.79 -4.74
C GLU A 25 -1.30 12.95 -3.47
N GLU A 26 -2.45 12.26 -3.34
CA GLU A 26 -2.67 11.27 -2.30
C GLU A 26 -1.97 9.95 -2.66
N LEU A 27 -1.40 9.27 -1.68
CA LEU A 27 -0.76 7.97 -1.90
C LEU A 27 -1.78 6.89 -2.23
N LEU A 28 -1.40 6.01 -3.16
CA LEU A 28 -2.15 4.86 -3.60
C LEU A 28 -1.23 3.63 -3.66
N ILE A 29 -1.59 2.58 -2.93
CA ILE A 29 -1.03 1.24 -3.10
C ILE A 29 -1.96 0.48 -4.05
N ILE A 30 -1.37 -0.11 -5.08
CA ILE A 30 -2.06 -0.91 -6.09
C ILE A 30 -1.61 -2.34 -5.91
N SER A 31 -2.57 -3.26 -5.76
CA SER A 31 -2.32 -4.69 -5.73
C SER A 31 -2.70 -5.33 -7.06
N ASP A 32 -1.90 -6.30 -7.50
CA ASP A 32 -2.22 -7.18 -8.64
C ASP A 32 -3.06 -8.41 -8.25
N GLU A 33 -3.23 -8.68 -6.95
CA GLU A 33 -4.07 -9.76 -6.42
C GLU A 33 -5.14 -9.26 -5.43
N PRO A 34 -6.27 -9.99 -5.28
CA PRO A 34 -7.30 -9.63 -4.32
C PRO A 34 -6.79 -9.72 -2.88
N PHE A 35 -7.18 -8.74 -2.06
CA PHE A 35 -6.85 -8.73 -0.64
C PHE A 35 -7.56 -9.88 0.10
N PRO A 36 -6.90 -10.49 1.11
CA PRO A 36 -7.48 -11.60 1.88
C PRO A 36 -8.67 -11.17 2.75
N ALA A 37 -8.75 -9.90 3.15
CA ALA A 37 -9.86 -9.29 3.88
C ALA A 37 -9.84 -7.76 3.73
N ASP A 38 -10.76 -7.06 4.41
CA ASP A 38 -10.81 -5.60 4.42
C ASP A 38 -9.51 -5.01 5.00
N VAL A 39 -8.95 -4.00 4.34
CA VAL A 39 -7.76 -3.30 4.84
C VAL A 39 -8.15 -2.36 5.98
N LEU A 40 -7.46 -2.47 7.11
CA LEU A 40 -7.72 -1.66 8.30
C LEU A 40 -6.84 -0.41 8.36
N ARG A 41 -5.55 -0.58 8.11
CA ARG A 41 -4.53 0.48 8.17
C ARG A 41 -3.27 0.04 7.42
N VAL A 42 -2.45 1.03 7.10
CA VAL A 42 -1.08 0.81 6.64
C VAL A 42 -0.15 1.45 7.67
N GLU A 43 0.90 0.75 8.05
CA GLU A 43 1.96 1.27 8.90
C GLU A 43 3.20 1.51 8.06
N TYR A 44 3.83 2.68 8.20
CA TYR A 44 5.11 3.03 7.58
C TYR A 44 6.18 3.16 8.65
N TYR A 45 7.25 2.40 8.52
CA TYR A 45 8.41 2.38 9.40
C TYR A 45 9.52 3.22 8.76
N ALA A 46 9.66 4.47 9.17
CA ALA A 46 10.58 5.43 8.57
C ALA A 46 12.04 4.97 8.60
N ASP A 47 12.45 4.36 9.71
CA ASP A 47 13.83 3.92 9.94
C ASP A 47 14.28 2.84 8.93
N THR A 48 13.34 2.03 8.43
CA THR A 48 13.60 0.93 7.48
C THR A 48 12.95 1.15 6.12
N GLN A 49 12.24 2.27 5.92
CA GLN A 49 11.45 2.56 4.71
C GLN A 49 10.53 1.42 4.30
N LEU A 50 9.94 0.73 5.28
CA LEU A 50 9.02 -0.39 5.06
C LEU A 50 7.58 0.04 5.28
N MET A 51 6.66 -0.56 4.54
CA MET A 51 5.24 -0.47 4.82
C MET A 51 4.63 -1.84 5.08
N ILE A 52 3.69 -1.89 6.03
CA ILE A 52 2.95 -3.10 6.41
C ILE A 52 1.46 -2.79 6.32
N MET A 53 0.72 -3.65 5.63
CA MET A 53 -0.73 -3.58 5.51
C MET A 53 -1.39 -4.52 6.52
N PHE A 54 -2.34 -4.01 7.30
CA PHE A 54 -3.10 -4.79 8.27
C PHE A 54 -4.52 -5.02 7.80
N PHE A 55 -5.00 -6.25 7.97
CA PHE A 55 -6.33 -6.67 7.52
C PHE A 55 -7.28 -6.96 8.68
N ASN A 56 -8.58 -6.91 8.40
CA ASN A 56 -9.64 -7.31 9.31
C ASN A 56 -10.01 -8.79 9.11
N ASP A 57 -9.08 -9.69 9.43
CA ASP A 57 -9.26 -11.13 9.23
C ASP A 57 -9.89 -11.85 10.46
N GLY A 58 -10.34 -11.08 11.46
CA GLY A 58 -10.97 -11.60 12.67
C GLY A 58 -10.01 -12.23 13.68
N ARG A 59 -8.68 -12.11 13.48
CA ARG A 59 -7.67 -12.49 14.47
C ARG A 59 -7.31 -11.26 15.31
N GLU A 60 -7.20 -11.42 16.64
CA GLU A 60 -6.83 -10.33 17.56
C GLU A 60 -5.43 -9.75 17.24
N ASP A 61 -4.56 -10.57 16.66
CA ASP A 61 -3.29 -10.18 16.06
C ASP A 61 -3.40 -10.47 14.55
N SER A 62 -3.97 -9.56 13.78
CA SER A 62 -4.02 -9.74 12.33
C SER A 62 -2.61 -9.68 11.76
N ASP A 63 -2.18 -10.78 11.14
CA ASP A 63 -0.88 -10.91 10.50
C ASP A 63 -0.77 -9.84 9.41
N GLY A 64 0.02 -8.79 9.67
CA GLY A 64 0.28 -7.74 8.69
C GLY A 64 1.08 -8.30 7.50
N MET A 65 0.70 -7.94 6.28
CA MET A 65 1.51 -8.24 5.10
C MET A 65 2.49 -7.11 4.82
N LEU A 66 3.77 -7.45 4.71
CA LEU A 66 4.80 -6.54 4.25
C LEU A 66 4.57 -6.23 2.77
N LEU A 67 4.72 -4.95 2.42
CA LEU A 67 4.94 -4.57 1.03
C LEU A 67 6.20 -5.24 0.52
N ASP A 68 6.11 -5.80 -0.68
CA ASP A 68 7.14 -6.61 -1.33
C ASP A 68 8.36 -5.79 -1.78
N HIS A 69 8.27 -4.47 -1.72
CA HIS A 69 9.31 -3.53 -2.11
C HIS A 69 9.54 -2.43 -1.06
N GLU A 70 10.80 -1.99 -0.99
CA GLU A 70 11.16 -0.74 -0.30
C GLU A 70 10.46 0.44 -0.97
N ILE A 71 10.03 1.40 -0.15
CA ILE A 71 9.39 2.61 -0.64
C ILE A 71 10.40 3.46 -1.42
N PRO A 72 10.14 3.81 -2.69
CA PRO A 72 11.04 4.70 -3.44
C PRO A 72 11.12 6.10 -2.81
N GLU A 73 12.32 6.70 -2.81
CA GLU A 73 12.58 7.97 -2.11
C GLU A 73 11.65 9.12 -2.54
N GLU A 74 11.19 9.12 -3.80
CA GLU A 74 10.27 10.16 -4.30
C GLU A 74 8.91 10.17 -3.58
N PHE A 75 8.50 9.06 -2.97
CA PHE A 75 7.23 8.96 -2.24
C PHE A 75 7.35 9.36 -0.77
N ILE A 76 8.56 9.42 -0.20
CA ILE A 76 8.78 9.72 1.23
C ILE A 76 8.14 11.06 1.66
N PRO A 77 8.26 12.16 0.91
CA PRO A 77 7.60 13.42 1.28
C PRO A 77 6.07 13.32 1.33
N HIS A 78 5.48 12.56 0.40
CA HIS A 78 4.04 12.33 0.35
C HIS A 78 3.58 11.45 1.53
N ILE A 79 4.41 10.48 1.92
CA ILE A 79 4.16 9.61 3.07
C ILE A 79 4.16 10.41 4.35
N GLY A 80 5.18 11.23 4.57
CA GLY A 80 5.30 12.07 5.76
C GLY A 80 4.12 13.05 5.93
N ALA A 81 3.54 13.54 4.84
CA ALA A 81 2.39 14.46 4.88
C ALA A 81 1.02 13.76 4.99
N ALA A 82 0.94 12.46 4.70
CA ALA A 82 -0.33 11.75 4.58
C ALA A 82 -0.84 11.20 5.92
N ALA A 83 -2.09 11.52 6.27
CA ALA A 83 -2.81 10.89 7.38
C ALA A 83 -3.56 9.61 6.95
N THR A 84 -3.81 9.46 5.66
CA THR A 84 -4.54 8.33 5.06
C THR A 84 -3.93 7.96 3.72
N ILE A 85 -4.07 6.70 3.35
CA ILE A 85 -3.61 6.15 2.07
C ILE A 85 -4.74 5.38 1.39
N TYR A 86 -4.77 5.39 0.06
CA TYR A 86 -5.64 4.51 -0.69
C TYR A 86 -4.96 3.19 -0.94
N VAL A 87 -5.74 2.12 -0.85
CA VAL A 87 -5.30 0.77 -1.19
C VAL A 87 -6.32 0.20 -2.14
N ALA A 88 -5.89 -0.20 -3.34
CA ALA A 88 -6.78 -0.66 -4.39
C ALA A 88 -6.29 -1.97 -5.03
N TYR A 89 -7.23 -2.88 -5.27
CA TYR A 89 -7.02 -4.05 -6.12
C TYR A 89 -7.74 -3.81 -7.45
N TYR A 90 -6.99 -3.92 -8.55
CA TYR A 90 -7.53 -3.85 -9.90
C TYR A 90 -7.51 -5.25 -10.52
N ASN A 91 -8.62 -5.66 -11.12
CA ASN A 91 -8.66 -6.94 -11.84
C ASN A 91 -7.87 -6.85 -13.16
N GLU A 92 -7.72 -7.98 -13.85
CA GLU A 92 -7.02 -8.07 -15.14
C GLU A 92 -7.65 -7.18 -16.24
N SER A 93 -8.90 -6.74 -16.05
CA SER A 93 -9.59 -5.82 -16.96
C SER A 93 -9.29 -4.34 -16.64
N GLY A 94 -8.48 -4.06 -15.62
CA GLY A 94 -8.14 -2.71 -15.17
C GLY A 94 -9.27 -2.01 -14.40
N GLU A 95 -10.25 -2.76 -13.90
CA GLU A 95 -11.33 -2.23 -13.09
C GLU A 95 -10.99 -2.36 -11.60
N ALA A 96 -11.21 -1.28 -10.85
CA ALA A 96 -11.01 -1.28 -9.40
C ALA A 96 -12.13 -2.14 -8.76
N VAL A 97 -11.75 -3.27 -8.17
CA VAL A 97 -12.70 -4.19 -7.53
C VAL A 97 -12.86 -3.85 -6.05
N ASN A 98 -11.75 -3.53 -5.38
CA ASN A 98 -11.73 -3.12 -3.98
C ASN A 98 -10.89 -1.84 -3.88
N VAL A 99 -11.44 -0.81 -3.24
CA VAL A 99 -10.73 0.44 -2.93
C VAL A 99 -11.03 0.82 -1.51
N TYR A 100 -9.98 0.94 -0.69
CA TYR A 100 -10.06 1.35 0.70
C TYR A 100 -9.32 2.67 0.88
N LYS A 101 -9.88 3.58 1.68
CA LYS A 101 -9.15 4.73 2.23
C LYS A 101 -8.92 4.45 3.71
N VAL A 102 -7.67 4.19 4.08
CA VAL A 102 -7.32 3.71 5.43
C VAL A 102 -6.31 4.64 6.09
N PRO A 103 -6.25 4.66 7.44
CA PRO A 103 -5.22 5.40 8.15
C PRO A 103 -3.82 4.96 7.73
N LEU A 104 -2.93 5.94 7.58
CA LEU A 104 -1.49 5.73 7.46
C LEU A 104 -0.86 6.05 8.81
N ILE A 105 -0.36 5.02 9.50
CA ILE A 105 0.32 5.17 10.77
C ILE A 105 1.82 5.26 10.50
N GLN A 106 2.40 6.38 10.88
CA GLN A 106 3.80 6.68 10.72
C GLN A 106 4.56 6.32 12.01
N LEU A 107 5.54 5.44 11.90
CA LEU A 107 6.36 4.95 13.01
C LEU A 107 7.84 5.26 12.74
N GLY A 108 8.55 5.77 13.74
CA GLY A 108 9.95 6.18 13.62
C GLY A 108 10.14 7.71 13.70
N THR A 109 11.34 8.17 13.38
CA THR A 109 11.68 9.61 13.41
C THR A 109 11.58 10.19 12.00
N PHE A 110 10.86 11.31 11.88
CA PHE A 110 10.66 12.06 10.63
C PHE A 110 11.35 13.43 10.71
#